data_AF-A0A496YN38-F1
#
_entry.id   AF-A0A496YN38-F1
#
_cell.length_a   1.000
_cell.length_b   1.000
_cell.length_c   1.000
_cell.angle_alpha   90.00
_cell.angle_beta   90.00
_cell.angle_gamma   90.00
#
_symmetry.space_group_name_H-M   'P 1'
#
loop_
_entity.id
_entity.type
_entity.pdbx_description
1 polymer ?
#
loop_
_entity_poly.entity_id
_entity_poly.type
_entity_poly.pdbx_seq_one_letter_code
_entity_poly.pdbx_strand_id
1 'polypeptide(L)' 'MRYGIPRYRLPEDPLDREISEILELSIDFKPNYRMGRNFTLQGLKEDGLDAVFLGVGAQLSRRIPLDGADLPDVLLGD' A
#
# COMPACT_ATOMS: atom_id res chain seq x y z
N MET A 1 -6.40 3.27 0.35
CA MET A 1 -7.81 3.67 0.54
C MET A 1 -8.81 2.83 -0.25
N ARG A 2 -8.40 2.08 -1.29
CA ARG A 2 -9.29 1.15 -2.02
C ARG A 2 -9.58 -0.18 -1.32
N TYR A 3 -8.87 -0.47 -0.23
CA TYR A 3 -8.98 -1.72 0.54
C TYR A 3 -9.29 -1.36 2.01
N GLY A 4 -10.16 -2.13 2.66
CA GLY A 4 -10.49 -2.00 4.09
C GLY A 4 -11.61 -1.00 4.44
N ILE A 5 -11.87 0.00 3.60
CA ILE A 5 -12.96 0.97 3.83
C ILE A 5 -14.18 0.58 2.97
N PRO A 6 -15.35 0.29 3.58
CA PRO A 6 -16.58 0.04 2.85
C PRO A 6 -16.98 1.20 1.93
N ARG A 7 -17.52 0.89 0.75
CA ARG A 7 -17.93 1.87 -0.27
C ARG A 7 -18.88 2.96 0.23
N TYR A 8 -19.77 2.62 1.16
CA TYR A 8 -20.70 3.60 1.73
C TYR A 8 -20.00 4.64 2.64
N ARG A 9 -18.79 4.36 3.14
CA ARG A 9 -17.97 5.33 3.90
C ARG A 9 -17.00 6.09 3.00
N LEU A 10 -16.62 5.53 1.86
CA LEU A 10 -15.73 6.15 0.90
C LEU A 10 -16.18 5.78 -0.53
N PRO A 11 -16.97 6.64 -1.18
CA PRO A 11 -17.37 6.46 -2.56
C PRO A 11 -16.14 6.46 -3.49
N GLU A 12 -16.20 5.68 -4.57
CA GLU A 12 -15.07 5.50 -5.50
C GLU A 12 -14.85 6.74 -6.39
N ASP A 13 -15.93 7.36 -6.88
CA ASP A 13 -15.86 8.50 -7.81
C ASP A 13 -15.02 9.69 -7.29
N PRO A 14 -15.22 10.22 -6.06
CA PRO A 14 -14.39 11.30 -5.55
C PRO A 14 -12.94 10.86 -5.32
N LEU A 15 -12.71 9.62 -4.88
CA LEU A 15 -11.37 9.07 -4.68
C LEU A 15 -10.61 8.95 -6.00
N ASP A 16 -11.27 8.51 -7.07
CA ASP A 16 -10.69 8.39 -8.40
C ASP A 16 -10.29 9.75 -8.94
N ARG A 17 -11.14 10.76 -8.75
CA ARG A 17 -10.84 12.14 -9.12
C ARG A 17 -9.58 12.66 -8.42
N GLU A 18 -9.48 12.51 -7.11
CA GLU A 18 -8.31 12.96 -6.34
C GLU A 18 -7.02 12.25 -6.82
N ILE A 19 -7.09 10.96 -7.12
CA ILE A 19 -5.94 10.20 -7.66
C ILE A 19 -5.54 10.76 -9.04
N SER A 20 -6.50 11.00 -9.93
CA SER A 20 -6.24 11.57 -11.25
C SER A 20 -5.56 12.94 -11.16
N GLU A 21 -6.06 13.83 -10.30
CA GLU A 21 -5.49 15.16 -10.07
C GLU A 21 -4.01 15.08 -9.64
N ILE A 22 -3.64 14.09 -8.81
CA ILE A 22 -2.25 13.86 -8.41
C ILE A 22 -1.40 13.33 -9.57
N LEU A 23 -1.91 12.37 -10.34
CA LEU A 23 -1.18 11.77 -11.45
C LEU A 23 -0.88 12.78 -12.58
N GLU A 24 -1.71 13.82 -12.73
CA GLU A 24 -1.50 14.91 -13.69
C GLU A 24 -0.30 15.82 -13.34
N LEU A 25 0.24 15.75 -12.11
CA LEU A 25 1.38 16.56 -11.65
C LEU A 25 2.74 16.10 -12.19
N SER A 26 2.79 15.43 -13.34
CA SER A 26 4.02 14.91 -13.98
C SER A 26 4.81 13.95 -13.08
N ILE A 27 4.10 13.14 -12.28
CA ILE A 27 4.70 12.13 -11.41
C ILE A 27 4.97 10.86 -12.22
N ASP A 28 6.16 10.26 -12.08
CA ASP A 28 6.46 8.93 -12.61
C ASP A 28 5.82 7.84 -11.73
N PHE A 29 4.62 7.39 -12.10
CA PHE A 29 3.86 6.40 -11.36
C PHE A 29 4.13 4.96 -11.85
N LYS A 30 4.68 4.12 -10.97
CA LYS A 30 4.99 2.71 -11.26
C LYS A 30 4.14 1.75 -10.43
N PRO A 31 2.97 1.29 -10.94
CA PRO A 31 2.17 0.28 -10.25
C PRO A 31 2.89 -1.07 -10.23
N ASN A 32 2.52 -1.93 -9.28
CA ASN A 32 3.11 -3.28 -9.11
C ASN A 32 4.64 -3.30 -8.88
N TYR A 33 5.21 -2.19 -8.42
CA TYR A 33 6.64 -2.05 -8.15
C TYR A 33 6.89 -2.07 -6.63
N ARG A 34 7.47 -3.15 -6.10
CA ARG A 34 7.55 -3.44 -4.66
C ARG A 34 8.98 -3.43 -4.13
N MET A 35 9.18 -2.76 -2.99
CA MET A 35 10.44 -2.80 -2.24
C MET A 35 10.78 -4.24 -1.79
N GLY A 36 12.03 -4.65 -1.95
CA GLY A 36 12.51 -6.01 -1.63
C GLY A 36 12.27 -7.05 -2.73
N ARG A 37 11.47 -6.73 -3.75
CA ARG A 37 11.31 -7.56 -4.96
C ARG A 37 11.86 -6.89 -6.21
N ASN A 38 11.48 -5.63 -6.42
CA ASN A 38 11.81 -4.88 -7.62
C ASN A 38 12.92 -3.85 -7.40
N PHE A 39 13.06 -3.33 -6.17
CA PHE A 39 14.08 -2.35 -5.79
C PHE A 39 14.47 -2.48 -4.32
N THR A 40 15.60 -1.87 -3.95
CA THR A 40 16.05 -1.71 -2.57
C THR A 40 16.31 -0.23 -2.26
N LEU A 41 16.33 0.16 -0.99
CA LEU A 41 16.66 1.55 -0.61
C LEU A 41 18.07 1.95 -1.06
N GLN A 42 19.00 1.00 -1.00
CA GLN A 42 20.36 1.22 -1.48
C GLN A 42 20.38 1.44 -3.00
N GLY A 43 19.66 0.61 -3.76
CA GLY A 43 19.54 0.79 -5.21
C GLY A 43 18.98 2.16 -5.60
N LEU A 44 17.93 2.61 -4.90
CA LEU A 44 17.36 3.95 -5.14
C LEU A 44 18.37 5.08 -4.90
N LYS A 45 19.23 4.95 -3.89
CA LYS A 45 20.29 5.92 -3.62
C LYS A 45 21.38 5.88 -4.70
N GLU A 46 21.75 4.69 -5.15
CA GLU A 46 22.71 4.48 -6.25
C GLU A 46 22.16 5.03 -7.59
N ASP A 47 20.85 4.95 -7.80
CA ASP A 47 20.14 5.55 -8.94
C ASP A 47 20.06 7.09 -8.88
N GLY A 48 20.62 7.72 -7.84
CA GLY A 48 20.78 9.18 -7.76
C GLY A 48 19.59 9.92 -7.14
N LEU A 49 18.71 9.25 -6.40
CA LEU A 49 17.62 9.91 -5.67
C LEU A 49 18.15 10.65 -4.43
N ASP A 50 17.85 11.94 -4.32
CA ASP A 50 18.30 12.80 -3.20
C ASP A 50 17.58 12.49 -1.88
N ALA A 51 16.32 12.03 -1.95
CA ALA A 51 15.49 11.76 -0.79
C ALA A 51 14.50 10.62 -1.07
N VAL A 52 14.11 9.91 0.00
CA VAL A 52 13.12 8.83 -0.06
C VAL A 52 12.08 9.04 1.02
N PHE A 53 10.80 9.00 0.64
CA PHE A 53 9.66 9.01 1.56
C PHE A 53 9.02 7.61 1.63
N LEU A 54 8.83 7.08 2.84
CA LEU A 54 8.24 5.77 3.07
C LEU A 54 6.79 5.90 3.55
N GLY A 55 5.85 5.81 2.60
CA GLY A 55 4.40 5.86 2.83
C GLY A 55 3.70 4.50 2.73
N VAL A 56 4.37 3.39 3.07
CA VAL A 56 3.87 2.02 2.79
C VAL A 56 2.71 1.56 3.69
N GLY A 57 2.47 2.25 4.81
CA GLY A 57 1.45 1.90 5.80
C GLY A 57 1.74 0.57 6.54
N ALA A 58 0.75 0.09 7.30
CA ALA A 58 0.80 -1.21 7.96
C ALA A 58 0.08 -2.25 7.11
N GLN A 59 0.84 -3.08 6.37
CA GLN A 59 0.27 -4.05 5.43
C GLN A 59 -0.06 -5.42 6.05
N LEU A 60 0.33 -5.63 7.30
CA LEU A 60 0.15 -6.91 8.01
C LEU A 60 -0.75 -6.70 9.22
N SER A 61 -1.74 -7.57 9.35
CA SER A 61 -2.58 -7.68 10.54
C SER A 61 -1.81 -8.30 11.69
N ARG A 62 -2.12 -7.88 12.92
CA ARG A 62 -1.54 -8.48 14.12
C ARG A 62 -2.21 -9.83 14.40
N ARG A 63 -1.43 -10.91 14.39
CA ARG A 63 -1.89 -12.23 14.84
C ARG A 63 -2.04 -12.26 16.36
N ILE A 64 -3.07 -12.97 16.83
CA ILE A 64 -3.25 -13.24 18.26
C ILE A 64 -2.79 -14.68 18.49
N PRO A 65 -1.77 -14.93 19.35
CA PRO A 65 -1.25 -16.27 19.59
C PRO A 65 -2.20 -17.05 20.51
N LEU A 66 -3.22 -17.64 19.91
CA LEU A 66 -4.22 -18.47 20.58
C LEU A 66 -4.29 -19.83 19.88
N ASP A 67 -4.60 -20.87 20.65
CA ASP A 67 -4.83 -22.19 20.09
C ASP A 67 -5.98 -22.14 19.08
N GLY A 68 -5.75 -22.67 17.88
CA GLY A 68 -6.71 -22.64 16.78
C GLY A 68 -6.69 -21.35 15.93
N ALA A 69 -5.80 -20.38 16.21
CA ALA A 69 -5.69 -19.16 15.42
C ALA A 69 -5.23 -19.37 13.96
N ASP A 70 -4.68 -20.56 13.65
CA ASP A 70 -4.24 -20.95 12.31
C ASP A 70 -5.24 -21.90 11.60
N LEU A 71 -6.44 -22.09 12.15
CA LEU A 71 -7.47 -22.90 11.50
C LEU A 71 -7.91 -22.28 10.16
N PRO A 72 -8.29 -23.09 9.15
CA PRO A 72 -8.57 -22.60 7.79
C PRO A 72 -9.65 -21.51 7.71
N ASP A 73 -10.63 -21.54 8.62
CA ASP A 73 -11.77 -20.60 8.64
C ASP A 73 -11.52 -19.36 9.52
N VAL A 74 -10.31 -19.21 10.07
CA VAL A 74 -9.93 -18.04 10.86
C VAL A 74 -9.32 -16.99 9.94
N LEU A 75 -10.05 -15.90 9.73
CA LEU A 75 -9.61 -14.77 8.91
C LEU A 75 -8.90 -13.72 9.76
N LEU A 76 -7.79 -13.19 9.25
CA LEU A 76 -7.16 -12.00 9.81
C LEU A 76 -7.95 -10.77 9.36
N GLY A 77 -8.12 -9.80 10.27
CA GLY A 77 -8.78 -8.54 9.93
C GLY A 77 -7.90 -7.69 9.01
N ASP A 78 -8.49 -7.15 7.96
CA ASP A 78 -7.86 -6.27 6.95
C ASP A 78 -7.56 -4.86 7.48
#